data_AF-X8H205-F1
#
_entry.id   AF-X8H205-F1
#
_cell.length_a   1.000
_cell.length_b   1.000
_cell.length_c   1.000
_cell.angle_alpha   90.00
_cell.angle_beta   90.00
_cell.angle_gamma   90.00
#
_symmetry.space_group_name_H-M   'P 1'
#
loop_
_entity.id
_entity.type
_entity.pdbx_description
1 polymer ?
#
loop_
_entity_poly.entity_id
_entity_poly.type
_entity_poly.pdbx_seq_one_letter_code
_entity_poly.pdbx_strand_id
1 'polypeptide(L)' 'MKRIPIGIENFKEIVTGDFYYVDKTKYIDELIYDGSKVKLFTRPRRFGKTLNMSMLKYFFDI' A
#
# COMPACT_ATOMS: atom_id res chain seq x y z
N MET A 1 6.28 -8.86 -19.53
CA MET A 1 5.52 -9.29 -18.33
C MET A 1 6.23 -8.71 -17.11
N LYS A 2 5.53 -7.93 -16.27
CA LYS A 2 6.17 -7.33 -15.08
C LYS A 2 6.49 -8.42 -14.05
N ARG A 3 7.61 -8.25 -13.32
CA ARG A 3 8.03 -9.20 -12.27
C ARG A 3 7.15 -9.06 -11.03
N ILE A 4 6.83 -10.16 -10.37
CA ILE A 4 6.12 -10.14 -9.09
C ILE A 4 7.11 -9.68 -7.99
N PRO A 5 6.80 -8.60 -7.24
CA PRO A 5 7.69 -8.04 -6.22
C PRO A 5 7.66 -8.87 -4.92
N ILE A 6 8.21 -10.09 -4.94
CA ILE A 6 8.25 -10.95 -3.75
C ILE A 6 9.24 -10.37 -2.73
N GLY A 7 8.75 -10.05 -1.53
CA GLY A 7 9.57 -9.54 -0.43
C GLY A 7 9.91 -8.04 -0.51
N ILE A 8 9.45 -7.34 -1.54
CA ILE A 8 9.56 -5.88 -1.65
C ILE A 8 8.31 -5.26 -1.01
N GLU A 9 8.50 -4.56 0.10
CA GLU A 9 7.41 -3.91 0.85
C GLU A 9 7.43 -2.37 0.75
N ASN A 10 8.35 -1.80 -0.02
CA ASN A 10 8.42 -0.37 -0.28
C ASN A 10 7.65 -0.01 -1.56
N PHE A 11 6.68 0.90 -1.45
CA PHE A 11 5.84 1.31 -2.58
C PHE A 11 6.65 2.02 -3.69
N LYS A 12 7.57 2.92 -3.33
CA LYS A 12 8.41 3.63 -4.30
C LYS A 12 9.26 2.66 -5.12
N GLU A 13 9.87 1.67 -4.48
CA GLU A 13 10.67 0.65 -5.19
C GLU A 13 9.84 -0.14 -6.20
N ILE A 14 8.60 -0.50 -5.84
CA ILE A 14 7.68 -1.20 -6.76
C ILE A 14 7.37 -0.33 -7.99
N VAL A 15 7.07 0.95 -7.79
CA VAL A 15 6.72 1.89 -8.87
C VAL A 15 7.93 2.19 -9.75
N THR A 16 9.09 2.55 -9.15
CA THR A 16 10.29 2.91 -9.91
C THR A 16 10.98 1.71 -10.54
N GLY A 17 10.80 0.51 -9.98
CA GLY A 17 11.39 -0.73 -10.46
C GLY A 17 10.55 -1.48 -11.52
N ASP A 18 9.46 -0.88 -12.00
CA ASP A 18 8.51 -1.44 -12.96
C ASP A 18 8.01 -2.86 -12.58
N PHE A 19 7.73 -3.06 -11.30
CA PHE A 19 7.18 -4.31 -10.80
C PHE A 19 5.66 -4.40 -11.02
N TYR A 20 5.14 -5.63 -10.95
CA TYR A 20 3.71 -5.86 -10.95
C TYR A 20 3.10 -5.29 -9.65
N TYR A 21 2.18 -4.34 -9.80
CA TYR A 21 1.48 -3.69 -8.70
C TYR A 21 -0.01 -3.67 -8.98
N VAL A 22 -0.80 -4.02 -7.97
CA VAL A 22 -2.25 -3.86 -8.01
C VAL A 22 -2.57 -2.51 -7.40
N ASP A 23 -3.17 -1.63 -8.20
CA ASP A 23 -3.57 -0.30 -7.74
C ASP A 23 -4.61 -0.38 -6.62
N LYS A 24 -4.30 0.27 -5.49
CA LYS A 24 -5.16 0.37 -4.30
C LYS A 24 -5.55 1.81 -4.00
N THR A 25 -5.40 2.74 -4.94
CA THR A 25 -5.71 4.16 -4.74
C THR A 25 -7.16 4.38 -4.29
N LYS A 26 -8.11 3.59 -4.82
CA LYS A 26 -9.52 3.63 -4.38
C LYS A 26 -9.69 3.32 -2.87
N TYR A 27 -8.84 2.48 -2.30
CA TYR A 27 -8.89 2.18 -0.87
C TYR A 27 -8.47 3.37 0.00
N ILE A 28 -7.63 4.28 -0.52
CA ILE A 28 -7.28 5.51 0.20
C ILE A 28 -8.52 6.38 0.37
N ASP A 29 -9.31 6.51 -0.70
CA ASP A 29 -10.56 7.28 -0.72
C ASP A 29 -11.53 6.78 0.37
N GLU A 30 -11.77 5.46 0.38
CA GLU A 30 -12.59 4.80 1.40
C GLU A 30 -12.03 5.00 2.82
N LEU A 31 -10.70 5.03 2.98
CA LEU A 31 -10.04 5.23 4.27
C LEU A 31 -10.15 6.67 4.78
N ILE A 32 -10.12 7.67 3.89
CA ILE A 32 -10.28 9.09 4.24
C ILE A 32 -11.74 9.39 4.63
N TYR A 33 -12.70 8.85 3.89
CA TYR A 33 -14.13 9.17 4.08
C TYR A 33 -14.87 8.32 5.10
N ASP A 34 -14.24 7.29 5.65
CA ASP A 34 -14.86 6.40 6.64
C ASP A 34 -15.13 7.07 8.00
N GLY A 35 -14.44 8.17 8.34
CA GLY A 35 -14.67 8.92 9.58
C GLY A 35 -14.15 8.28 10.87
N SER A 36 -13.43 7.16 10.80
CA SER A 36 -12.82 6.56 11.99
C SER A 36 -11.59 7.35 12.48
N LYS A 37 -11.48 7.52 13.81
CA LYS A 37 -10.31 8.15 14.43
C LYS A 37 -9.05 7.28 14.36
N VAL A 38 -9.22 5.96 14.36
CA VAL A 38 -8.13 4.98 14.35
C VAL A 38 -8.51 3.80 13.46
N LYS A 39 -7.62 3.44 12.52
CA LYS A 39 -7.71 2.22 11.70
C LYS A 39 -6.77 1.14 12.22
N LEU A 40 -7.33 -0.03 12.55
CA LEU A 40 -6.55 -1.21 12.96
C LEU A 40 -6.41 -2.20 11.81
N PHE A 41 -5.17 -2.52 11.42
CA PHE A 41 -4.88 -3.54 10.41
C PHE A 41 -4.55 -4.89 11.07
N THR A 42 -5.53 -5.78 11.21
CA THR A 42 -5.41 -7.08 11.92
C THR A 42 -4.72 -8.17 11.10
N ARG A 43 -4.04 -9.14 11.75
CA ARG A 43 -3.30 -10.25 11.09
C ARG A 43 -4.20 -10.98 10.07
N PRO A 44 -3.85 -10.94 8.77
CA PRO A 44 -3.03 -12.06 8.27
C PRO A 44 -1.61 -11.61 7.94
N ARG A 45 -0.63 -12.50 8.19
CA ARG A 45 0.77 -12.28 7.83
C ARG A 45 0.92 -12.29 6.32
N ARG A 46 1.83 -11.48 5.76
CA ARG A 46 2.06 -11.32 4.31
C ARG A 46 0.83 -10.81 3.53
N PHE A 47 -0.13 -10.17 4.20
CA PHE A 47 -1.30 -9.56 3.53
C PHE A 47 -1.01 -8.19 2.89
N GLY A 48 0.26 -7.81 2.74
CA GLY A 48 0.64 -6.53 2.12
C GLY A 48 0.32 -5.28 2.96
N LYS A 49 0.22 -5.42 4.29
CA LYS A 49 -0.03 -4.29 5.21
C LYS A 49 1.12 -3.29 5.20
N THR A 50 2.37 -3.76 5.30
CA THR A 50 3.55 -2.90 5.24
C THR A 50 3.60 -2.12 3.93
N LEU A 51 3.35 -2.79 2.80
CA LEU A 51 3.30 -2.16 1.49
C LEU A 51 2.22 -1.06 1.43
N ASN A 52 1.02 -1.33 1.95
CA ASN A 52 -0.03 -0.33 2.03
C ASN A 52 0.37 0.86 2.93
N MET A 53 1.02 0.62 4.07
CA MET A 53 1.52 1.70 4.94
C MET A 53 2.59 2.54 4.23
N SER A 54 3.48 1.92 3.45
CA SER A 54 4.47 2.64 2.63
C SER A 54 3.79 3.49 1.55
N MET A 55 2.78 2.96 0.88
CA MET A 55 1.98 3.69 -0.11
C MET A 55 1.26 4.89 0.53
N LEU A 56 0.57 4.70 1.66
CA LEU A 56 -0.09 5.79 2.38
C LEU A 56 0.91 6.85 2.84
N LYS A 57 2.09 6.44 3.32
CA LYS A 57 3.18 7.36 3.64
C LYS A 57 3.52 8.23 2.44
N TYR A 58 3.80 7.66 1.26
CA TYR A 58 4.12 8.44 0.07
C TYR A 58 2.96 9.27 -0.49
N PHE A 59 1.72 8.84 -0.26
CA PHE A 59 0.54 9.59 -0.70
C PHE A 59 0.28 10.83 0.16
N PHE A 60 0.51 10.73 1.48
CA PHE A 60 0.28 11.83 2.42
C PHE A 60 1.55 12.62 2.80
N ASP A 61 2.75 12.11 2.51
CA ASP A 61 3.99 12.90 2.59
C ASP A 61 3.88 14.06 1.59
N ILE A 62 3.98 15.29 2.11
CA ILE A 62 4.07 16.54 1.32
C ILE A 62 5.54 16.84 1.06
#